data_AF-A0AAV0VQ54-F1
#
_entry.id   AF-A0AAV0VQ54-F1
#
_cell.length_a   1.000
_cell.length_b   1.000
_cell.length_c   1.000
_cell.angle_alpha   90.00
_cell.angle_beta   90.00
_cell.angle_gamma   90.00
#
_symmetry.space_group_name_H-M   'P 1'
#
loop_
_entity.id
_entity.type
_entity.pdbx_description
1 polymer ?
#
loop_
_entity_poly.entity_id
_entity_poly.type
_entity_poly.pdbx_seq_one_letter_code
_entity_poly.pdbx_strand_id
1 'polypeptide(L)'
;MEADGIAEGFSKSIEMHGLKFNKLIGDGDSSVVKRLNEILPYGPRFMIEKIECRNHLLRNYISKLKMLATKTEYPVTIRKFIVTNILRFRSDVTKAITYQKNILDKSKNQKIADLKYDLKNAPYHRFGQHQECNSYFCKGSKIGEINMVPEALRCGILLEIDKIISRLVNNSSSLIEDLDNNICEQFNSIINKYVGGKRINFSQSNNYSTRVKAAIISFNSRTYLRTIHKKIMNFSPGKIGKKFIKNTDRIRLNTVNRRILNNNQKRYRKKMVSARSKGPDSHYGLAEPLMDTIDEDELQEKKNTFIQYLHTVDTKQIEIDTRDQNLNPNWFQERKIRLTASRFGEICKMRPNTSCKTKVHSILYKPPVTSKQMTYGHNMEHEARQKLKEIIKLDVQLCGLVIDTIFPYLAASPDGLVGDQAIVEIKCPYTAKDSENSIDAVNNKLLSYCYITQENTLKLKNDHQYYYQVMGQLHITRRNVCYFVVYTKKWISVEHIYYDKTFWEEKMVKKLNLFYTECILPEIVDPLYGKRLLISDIREPTYIKEKINK
;
A
#
# COMPACT_ATOMS: atom_id res chain seq x y z
N MET A 1 16.69 -9.77 3.11
CA MET A 1 17.86 -9.17 3.78
C MET A 1 17.67 -7.70 4.10
N GLU A 2 17.58 -6.78 3.12
CA GLU A 2 17.40 -5.34 3.45
C GLU A 2 16.04 -5.06 4.13
N ALA A 3 14.95 -5.58 3.57
CA ALA A 3 13.62 -5.47 4.17
C ALA A 3 13.54 -6.11 5.58
N ASP A 4 14.19 -7.25 5.77
CA ASP A 4 14.21 -7.95 7.07
C ASP A 4 15.01 -7.16 8.12
N GLY A 5 16.17 -6.61 7.74
CA GLY A 5 16.98 -5.80 8.66
C GLY A 5 16.29 -4.49 9.05
N ILE A 6 15.58 -3.84 8.12
CA ILE A 6 14.77 -2.67 8.45
C ILE A 6 13.62 -3.07 9.38
N ALA A 7 12.92 -4.17 9.08
CA ALA A 7 11.79 -4.60 9.90
C ALA A 7 12.22 -5.00 11.32
N GLU A 8 13.35 -5.70 11.47
CA GLU A 8 13.95 -6.00 12.78
C GLU A 8 14.28 -4.71 13.54
N GLY A 9 14.84 -3.71 12.87
CA GLY A 9 15.12 -2.40 13.46
C GLY A 9 13.86 -1.68 13.96
N PHE A 10 12.74 -1.81 13.25
CA PHE A 10 11.45 -1.28 13.70
C PHE A 10 10.90 -2.06 14.90
N SER A 11 10.95 -3.40 14.90
CA SER A 11 10.49 -4.22 16.01
C SER A 11 11.27 -3.97 17.30
N LYS A 12 12.60 -3.81 17.20
CA LYS A 12 13.47 -3.56 18.36
C LYS A 12 13.56 -2.09 18.78
N SER A 13 12.94 -1.17 18.05
CA SER A 13 13.06 0.27 18.31
C SER A 13 12.57 0.69 19.69
N ILE A 14 11.51 0.05 20.21
CA ILE A 14 10.98 0.32 21.55
C ILE A 14 11.99 -0.16 22.61
N GLU A 15 12.51 -1.37 22.47
CA GLU A 15 13.47 -1.95 23.41
C GLU A 15 14.80 -1.19 23.41
N MET A 16 15.34 -0.89 22.23
CA MET A 16 16.66 -0.27 22.08
C MET A 16 16.67 1.24 22.31
N HIS A 17 15.56 1.93 21.98
CA HIS A 17 15.52 3.38 21.91
C HIS A 17 14.31 4.01 22.63
N GLY A 18 13.32 3.23 23.07
CA GLY A 18 12.11 3.74 23.70
C GLY A 18 11.19 4.52 22.73
N LEU A 19 11.35 4.34 21.41
CA LEU A 19 10.66 5.14 20.39
C LEU A 19 9.85 4.26 19.43
N LYS A 20 8.74 4.82 18.93
CA LYS A 20 7.95 4.25 17.82
C LYS A 20 8.13 5.10 16.57
N PHE A 21 8.51 4.48 15.46
CA PHE A 21 8.63 5.16 14.17
C PHE A 21 7.31 5.11 13.38
N ASN A 22 6.71 6.27 13.11
CA ASN A 22 5.45 6.35 12.36
C ASN A 22 5.61 6.43 10.83
N LYS A 23 6.79 6.81 10.34
CA LYS A 23 7.05 7.11 8.94
C LYS A 23 8.30 6.40 8.44
N LEU A 24 8.24 5.86 7.23
CA LEU A 24 9.38 5.30 6.50
C LEU A 24 9.59 6.07 5.20
N ILE A 25 10.76 6.66 5.02
CA ILE A 25 11.16 7.26 3.75
C ILE A 25 11.72 6.13 2.87
N GLY A 26 11.04 5.84 1.77
CA GLY A 26 11.41 4.77 0.86
C GLY A 26 11.47 5.24 -0.58
N ASP A 27 12.35 4.60 -1.35
CA ASP A 27 12.28 4.64 -2.81
C ASP A 27 11.13 3.72 -3.27
N GLY A 28 10.81 3.71 -4.57
CA GLY A 28 9.66 2.97 -5.15
C GLY A 28 9.61 1.45 -4.89
N ASP A 29 10.53 0.89 -4.10
CA ASP A 29 10.47 -0.48 -3.59
C ASP A 29 9.38 -0.63 -2.53
N SER A 30 8.46 -1.56 -2.79
CA SER A 30 7.33 -1.87 -1.92
C SER A 30 7.61 -3.04 -0.96
N SER A 31 8.77 -3.70 -1.07
CA SER A 31 9.11 -4.90 -0.30
C SER A 31 9.26 -4.61 1.20
N VAL A 32 9.91 -3.50 1.56
CA VAL A 32 10.09 -3.09 2.97
C VAL A 32 8.76 -2.74 3.63
N VAL A 33 7.92 -1.97 2.94
CA VAL A 33 6.61 -1.58 3.45
C VAL A 33 5.69 -2.79 3.57
N LYS A 34 5.73 -3.69 2.60
CA LYS A 34 5.02 -4.97 2.69
C LYS A 34 5.47 -5.75 3.92
N ARG A 35 6.79 -5.85 4.15
CA ARG A 35 7.36 -6.55 5.30
C ARG A 35 6.91 -5.94 6.63
N LEU A 36 6.92 -4.61 6.75
CA LEU A 36 6.46 -3.90 7.95
C LEU A 36 4.96 -4.09 8.20
N ASN A 37 4.16 -4.14 7.14
CA ASN A 37 2.72 -4.41 7.23
C ASN A 37 2.40 -5.87 7.59
N GLU A 38 3.32 -6.81 7.35
CA GLU A 38 3.20 -8.21 7.78
C GLU A 38 3.57 -8.39 9.25
N ILE A 39 4.67 -7.76 9.70
CA ILE A 39 5.19 -7.90 11.06
C ILE A 39 4.38 -7.09 12.07
N LEU A 40 3.84 -5.94 11.66
CA LEU A 40 3.12 -4.99 12.54
C LEU A 40 3.92 -4.71 13.83
N PRO A 41 5.12 -4.13 13.73
CA PRO A 41 6.08 -4.03 14.85
C PRO A 41 5.53 -3.29 16.08
N TYR A 42 4.49 -2.48 15.91
CA TYR A 42 3.84 -1.70 16.98
C TYR A 42 2.38 -2.11 17.22
N GLY A 43 1.96 -3.26 16.69
CA GLY A 43 0.60 -3.77 16.74
C GLY A 43 -0.31 -3.27 15.61
N PRO A 44 -1.54 -3.80 15.52
CA PRO A 44 -2.47 -3.52 14.42
C PRO A 44 -3.04 -2.09 14.44
N ARG A 45 -2.92 -1.37 15.56
CA ARG A 45 -3.42 0.00 15.74
C ARG A 45 -2.47 1.08 15.20
N PHE A 46 -1.22 0.74 14.90
CA PHE A 46 -0.21 1.72 14.54
C PHE A 46 0.54 1.30 13.27
N MET A 47 -0.02 1.73 12.14
CA MET A 47 0.53 1.46 10.81
C MET A 47 1.60 2.48 10.45
N ILE A 48 2.69 2.00 9.83
CA ILE A 48 3.80 2.85 9.40
C ILE A 48 3.46 3.44 8.02
N GLU A 49 3.45 4.76 7.91
CA GLU A 49 3.21 5.48 6.66
C GLU A 49 4.46 5.47 5.79
N LYS A 50 4.32 5.09 4.51
CA LYS A 50 5.41 5.24 3.53
C LYS A 50 5.39 6.65 2.97
N ILE A 51 6.53 7.34 3.06
CA ILE A 51 6.79 8.58 2.34
C ILE A 51 7.72 8.27 1.18
N GLU A 52 7.28 8.54 -0.04
CA GLU A 52 8.10 8.39 -1.24
C GLU A 52 9.23 9.41 -1.28
N CYS A 53 10.44 8.95 -1.58
CA CYS A 53 11.61 9.82 -1.75
C CYS A 53 11.41 10.82 -2.90
N ARG A 54 11.45 12.12 -2.57
CA ARG A 54 11.30 13.22 -3.54
C ARG A 54 12.26 13.09 -4.72
N ASN A 55 13.54 12.80 -4.46
CA ASN A 55 14.54 12.71 -5.51
C ASN A 55 14.29 11.53 -6.45
N HIS A 56 13.79 10.42 -5.92
CA HIS A 56 13.40 9.26 -6.70
C HIS A 56 12.23 9.59 -7.64
N LEU A 57 11.17 10.20 -7.11
CA LEU A 57 10.01 10.66 -7.88
C LEU A 57 10.42 11.63 -9.01
N LEU A 58 11.23 12.64 -8.71
CA LEU A 58 11.72 13.61 -9.70
C LEU A 58 12.63 12.97 -10.75
N ARG A 59 13.47 12.00 -10.36
CA ARG A 59 14.34 11.25 -11.29
C ARG A 59 13.51 10.42 -12.25
N ASN A 60 12.47 9.73 -11.75
CA ASN A 60 11.54 8.95 -12.57
C ASN A 60 10.76 9.82 -13.55
N TYR A 61 10.28 10.98 -13.09
CA TYR A 61 9.61 11.98 -13.92
C TYR A 61 10.48 12.41 -15.11
N ILE A 62 11.69 12.90 -14.82
CA ILE A 62 12.65 13.34 -15.84
C ILE A 62 13.06 12.19 -16.77
N SER A 63 13.30 10.99 -16.23
CA SER A 63 13.70 9.84 -17.04
C SER A 63 12.64 9.50 -18.08
N LYS A 64 11.36 9.52 -17.69
CA LYS A 64 10.25 9.23 -18.61
C LYS A 64 10.05 10.33 -19.64
N LEU A 65 10.17 11.60 -19.27
CA LEU A 65 10.14 12.70 -20.23
C LEU A 65 11.28 12.60 -21.26
N LYS A 66 12.49 12.22 -20.81
CA LYS A 66 13.62 11.96 -21.73
C LYS A 66 13.32 10.79 -22.67
N MET A 67 12.75 9.70 -22.17
CA MET A 67 12.34 8.57 -23.01
C MET A 67 11.26 8.98 -24.03
N LEU A 68 10.30 9.80 -23.62
CA LEU A 68 9.26 10.32 -24.52
C LEU A 68 9.88 11.15 -25.65
N ALA A 69 10.86 12.00 -25.33
CA ALA A 69 11.57 12.80 -26.32
C ALA A 69 12.46 11.97 -27.29
N THR A 70 12.75 10.70 -26.99
CA THR A 70 13.47 9.81 -27.92
C THR A 70 12.58 9.14 -28.96
N LYS A 71 11.25 9.09 -28.75
CA LYS A 71 10.33 8.48 -29.70
C LYS A 71 10.23 9.31 -30.97
N THR A 72 10.55 8.73 -32.12
CA THR A 72 10.57 9.45 -33.42
C THR A 72 9.18 9.75 -33.98
N GLU A 73 8.13 9.15 -33.41
CA GLU A 73 6.72 9.35 -33.76
C GLU A 73 6.23 10.79 -33.54
N TYR A 74 6.89 11.55 -32.66
CA TYR A 74 6.49 12.93 -32.35
C TYR A 74 7.35 14.00 -33.07
N PRO A 75 6.80 15.21 -33.29
CA PRO A 75 7.51 16.31 -33.95
C PRO A 75 8.88 16.63 -33.32
N VAL A 76 9.89 16.84 -34.17
CA VAL A 76 11.28 17.14 -33.73
C VAL A 76 11.34 18.41 -32.88
N THR A 77 10.52 19.41 -33.20
CA THR A 77 10.36 20.69 -32.48
C THR A 77 10.05 20.45 -31.00
N ILE A 78 9.00 19.68 -30.72
CA ILE A 78 8.54 19.39 -29.36
C ILE A 78 9.54 18.49 -28.62
N ARG A 79 10.12 17.50 -29.30
CA ARG A 79 11.12 16.61 -28.69
C ARG A 79 12.38 17.38 -28.25
N LYS A 80 12.90 18.26 -29.10
CA LYS A 80 14.02 19.15 -28.76
C LYS A 80 13.63 20.08 -27.60
N PHE A 81 12.42 20.62 -27.60
CA PHE A 81 11.93 21.48 -26.52
C PHE A 81 11.95 20.78 -25.16
N ILE A 82 11.46 19.53 -25.08
CA ILE A 82 11.45 18.73 -23.84
C ILE A 82 12.88 18.50 -23.34
N VAL A 83 13.82 18.13 -24.23
CA VAL A 83 15.21 17.84 -23.85
C VAL A 83 15.91 19.10 -23.34
N THR A 84 15.75 20.22 -24.04
CA THR A 84 16.36 21.51 -23.66
C THR A 84 15.83 22.02 -22.33
N ASN A 85 14.52 21.86 -22.06
CA ASN A 85 13.87 22.37 -20.85
C ASN A 85 13.76 21.33 -19.72
N ILE A 86 14.42 20.17 -19.82
CA ILE A 86 14.20 19.04 -18.90
C ILE A 86 14.47 19.37 -17.42
N LEU A 87 15.45 20.22 -17.14
CA LEU A 87 15.75 20.68 -15.78
C LEU A 87 14.71 21.70 -15.30
N ARG A 88 14.09 22.44 -16.21
CA ARG A 88 13.03 23.40 -15.88
C ARG A 88 11.75 22.68 -15.47
N PHE A 89 11.37 21.62 -16.18
CA PHE A 89 10.28 20.71 -15.74
C PHE A 89 10.48 20.20 -14.31
N ARG A 90 11.72 19.85 -13.94
CA ARG A 90 12.04 19.50 -12.54
C ARG A 90 11.91 20.70 -11.60
N SER A 91 12.43 21.86 -12.01
CA SER A 91 12.44 23.06 -11.18
C SER A 91 11.02 23.54 -10.83
N ASP A 92 10.08 23.35 -11.75
CA ASP A 92 8.67 23.71 -11.60
C ASP A 92 8.03 22.91 -10.46
N VAL A 93 8.21 21.59 -10.49
CA VAL A 93 7.76 20.70 -9.43
C VAL A 93 8.38 21.10 -8.08
N THR A 94 9.69 21.34 -8.02
CA THR A 94 10.36 21.72 -6.76
C THR A 94 9.92 23.08 -6.23
N LYS A 95 9.63 24.05 -7.11
CA LYS A 95 9.12 25.36 -6.72
C LYS A 95 7.72 25.25 -6.12
N ALA A 96 6.83 24.48 -6.76
CA ALA A 96 5.49 24.24 -6.23
C ALA A 96 5.56 23.59 -4.85
N ILE A 97 6.40 22.55 -4.67
CA ILE A 97 6.62 21.90 -3.36
C ILE A 97 7.10 22.91 -2.30
N THR A 98 8.13 23.69 -2.63
CA THR A 98 8.74 24.65 -1.68
C THR A 98 7.72 25.71 -1.25
N TYR A 99 6.93 26.22 -2.20
CA TYR A 99 5.91 27.21 -1.92
C TYR A 99 4.82 26.67 -0.99
N GLN A 100 4.23 25.51 -1.33
CA GLN A 100 3.15 24.93 -0.55
C GLN A 100 3.61 24.48 0.85
N LYS A 101 4.87 24.07 1.00
CA LYS A 101 5.46 23.72 2.30
C LYS A 101 5.64 24.93 3.22
N ASN A 102 5.98 26.09 2.67
CA ASN A 102 6.27 27.30 3.45
C ASN A 102 5.01 28.10 3.87
N ILE A 103 3.84 27.80 3.30
CA ILE A 103 2.58 28.42 3.73
C ILE A 103 2.22 27.89 5.12
N LEU A 104 1.98 28.77 6.11
CA LEU A 104 1.62 28.35 7.47
C LEU A 104 0.10 28.23 7.68
N ASP A 105 -0.69 29.09 7.03
CA ASP A 105 -2.13 29.25 7.32
C ASP A 105 -3.06 28.22 6.67
N LYS A 106 -2.52 27.23 5.95
CA LYS A 106 -3.32 26.20 5.25
C LYS A 106 -3.22 24.84 5.91
N SER A 107 -4.34 24.13 5.96
CA SER A 107 -4.37 22.74 6.40
C SER A 107 -3.56 21.84 5.46
N LYS A 108 -3.06 20.70 5.96
CA LYS A 108 -2.27 19.74 5.16
C LYS A 108 -3.03 19.27 3.92
N ASN A 109 -4.35 19.04 4.05
CA ASN A 109 -5.19 18.58 2.95
C ASN A 109 -5.37 19.65 1.86
N GLN A 110 -5.52 20.93 2.26
CA GLN A 110 -5.57 22.04 1.31
C GLN A 110 -4.24 22.20 0.57
N LYS A 111 -3.10 22.14 1.28
CA LYS A 111 -1.76 22.17 0.66
C LYS A 111 -1.56 21.05 -0.37
N ILE A 112 -2.07 19.86 -0.09
CA ILE A 112 -2.01 18.72 -1.02
C ILE A 112 -2.90 18.97 -2.24
N ALA A 113 -4.10 19.50 -2.06
CA ALA A 113 -5.02 19.81 -3.16
C ALA A 113 -4.42 20.89 -4.10
N ASP A 114 -3.87 21.96 -3.51
CA ASP A 114 -3.22 23.04 -4.27
C ASP A 114 -1.98 22.52 -5.00
N LEU A 115 -1.14 21.72 -4.33
CA LEU A 115 0.02 21.09 -4.97
C LEU A 115 -0.39 20.19 -6.14
N LYS A 116 -1.47 19.41 -6.00
CA LYS A 116 -1.98 18.57 -7.11
C LYS A 116 -2.37 19.42 -8.31
N TYR A 117 -3.00 20.58 -8.08
CA TYR A 117 -3.36 21.52 -9.14
C TYR A 117 -2.12 22.08 -9.84
N ASP A 118 -1.15 22.59 -9.06
CA ASP A 118 0.09 23.16 -9.60
C ASP A 118 0.89 22.13 -10.42
N LEU A 119 0.96 20.89 -9.94
CA LEU A 119 1.67 19.80 -10.63
C LEU A 119 1.01 19.41 -11.95
N LYS A 120 -0.33 19.41 -12.02
CA LYS A 120 -1.07 19.18 -13.27
C LYS A 120 -0.82 20.29 -14.27
N ASN A 121 -0.78 21.54 -13.83
CA ASN A 121 -0.57 22.70 -14.68
C ASN A 121 0.91 22.91 -15.09
N ALA A 122 1.88 22.34 -14.35
CA ALA A 122 3.31 22.55 -14.62
C ALA A 122 3.78 22.30 -16.08
N PRO A 123 3.32 21.25 -16.80
CA PRO A 123 3.64 21.06 -18.22
C PRO A 123 3.02 22.12 -19.11
N TYR A 124 1.76 22.48 -18.87
CA TYR A 124 1.02 23.47 -19.65
C TYR A 124 1.70 24.84 -19.55
N HIS A 125 2.06 25.25 -18.33
CA HIS A 125 2.93 26.41 -18.08
C HIS A 125 4.21 26.33 -18.92
N ARG A 126 4.88 25.18 -18.89
CA ARG A 126 6.17 25.00 -19.56
C ARG A 126 6.07 25.03 -21.08
N PHE A 127 4.95 24.61 -21.66
CA PHE A 127 4.66 24.69 -23.09
C PHE A 127 4.08 26.05 -23.53
N GLY A 128 3.91 27.01 -22.62
CA GLY A 128 3.54 28.39 -22.93
C GLY A 128 2.08 28.74 -22.67
N GLN A 129 1.30 27.88 -22.00
CA GLN A 129 -0.05 28.19 -21.56
C GLN A 129 -0.04 28.67 -20.10
N HIS A 130 -0.38 29.96 -19.90
CA HIS A 130 -0.28 30.62 -18.59
C HIS A 130 -1.62 30.96 -17.94
N GLN A 131 -2.75 30.58 -18.54
CA GLN A 131 -4.11 30.94 -18.10
C GLN A 131 -4.43 30.44 -16.67
N GLU A 132 -3.94 29.26 -16.33
CA GLU A 132 -4.21 28.57 -15.05
C GLU A 132 -3.05 28.71 -14.05
N CYS A 133 -2.07 29.57 -14.34
CA CYS A 133 -0.89 29.71 -13.50
C CYS A 133 -1.14 30.64 -12.31
N ASN A 134 -0.81 30.16 -11.11
CA ASN A 134 -0.78 31.01 -9.91
C ASN A 134 0.32 32.08 -10.00
N SER A 135 0.08 33.24 -9.39
CA SER A 135 0.95 34.44 -9.46
C SER A 135 2.36 34.22 -8.89
N TYR A 136 2.52 33.34 -7.91
CA TYR A 136 3.85 32.97 -7.38
C TYR A 136 4.65 32.07 -8.33
N PHE A 137 3.96 31.38 -9.24
CA PHE A 137 4.53 30.37 -10.13
C PHE A 137 4.87 30.97 -11.50
N CYS A 138 4.03 31.88 -12.00
CA CYS A 138 4.20 32.53 -13.29
C CYS A 138 3.96 34.04 -13.21
N LYS A 139 4.78 34.81 -13.94
CA LYS A 139 4.62 36.27 -14.13
C LYS A 139 3.89 36.62 -15.43
N GLY A 140 3.21 35.66 -16.05
CA GLY A 140 2.54 35.79 -17.35
C GLY A 140 3.41 35.40 -18.56
N SER A 141 2.81 35.49 -19.75
CA SER A 141 3.45 35.20 -21.03
C SER A 141 4.61 36.14 -21.31
N LYS A 142 5.75 35.58 -21.74
CA LYS A 142 6.89 36.41 -22.15
C LYS A 142 6.69 36.93 -23.57
N ILE A 143 7.23 38.11 -23.84
CA ILE A 143 7.21 38.72 -25.18
C ILE A 143 7.90 37.76 -26.17
N GLY A 144 7.16 37.29 -27.17
CA GLY A 144 7.63 36.33 -28.19
C GLY A 144 7.53 34.85 -27.80
N GLU A 145 6.87 34.48 -26.70
CA GLU A 145 6.66 33.08 -26.32
C GLU A 145 5.56 32.43 -27.18
N ILE A 146 5.91 31.36 -27.90
CA ILE A 146 4.96 30.59 -28.71
C ILE A 146 4.30 29.54 -27.83
N ASN A 147 2.97 29.53 -27.80
CA ASN A 147 2.21 28.48 -27.12
C ASN A 147 2.25 27.19 -27.95
N MET A 148 2.99 26.19 -27.45
CA MET A 148 3.16 24.88 -28.10
C MET A 148 2.12 23.85 -27.64
N VAL A 149 1.22 24.20 -26.70
CA VAL A 149 0.19 23.28 -26.20
C VAL A 149 -0.74 22.76 -27.30
N PRO A 150 -1.25 23.59 -28.23
CA PRO A 150 -2.13 23.10 -29.30
C PRO A 150 -1.45 22.09 -30.23
N GLU A 151 -0.15 22.27 -30.50
CA GLU A 151 0.66 21.34 -31.30
C GLU A 151 0.92 20.03 -30.53
N ALA A 152 1.19 20.14 -29.22
CA ALA A 152 1.44 19.00 -28.34
C ALA A 152 0.17 18.15 -28.07
N LEU A 153 -1.00 18.78 -28.03
CA LEU A 153 -2.29 18.08 -27.96
C LEU A 153 -2.59 17.34 -29.27
N ARG A 154 -2.40 18.00 -30.42
CA ARG A 154 -2.66 17.42 -31.74
C ARG A 154 -1.80 16.19 -32.02
N CYS A 155 -0.54 16.19 -31.62
CA CYS A 155 0.35 15.04 -31.78
C CYS A 155 0.24 14.00 -30.64
N GLY A 156 -0.62 14.24 -29.64
CA GLY A 156 -0.86 13.31 -28.53
C GLY A 156 0.27 13.18 -27.51
N ILE A 157 1.39 13.89 -27.66
CA ILE A 157 2.51 13.82 -26.72
C ILE A 157 2.14 14.39 -25.35
N LEU A 158 1.25 15.38 -25.29
CA LEU A 158 0.82 15.98 -24.03
C LEU A 158 0.02 15.00 -23.17
N LEU A 159 -0.79 14.13 -23.78
CA LEU A 159 -1.50 13.05 -23.09
C LEU A 159 -0.54 12.07 -22.42
N GLU A 160 0.59 11.76 -23.06
CA GLU A 160 1.64 10.95 -22.46
C GLU A 160 2.35 11.68 -21.31
N ILE A 161 2.58 12.99 -21.43
CA ILE A 161 3.13 13.81 -20.36
C ILE A 161 2.17 13.85 -19.16
N ASP A 162 0.87 13.95 -19.38
CA ASP A 162 -0.15 13.92 -18.34
C ASP A 162 -0.19 12.57 -17.63
N LYS A 163 -0.02 11.45 -18.35
CA LYS A 163 0.15 10.12 -17.72
C LYS A 163 1.41 10.04 -16.87
N ILE A 164 2.49 10.68 -17.29
CA ILE A 164 3.75 10.72 -16.53
C ILE A 164 3.57 11.57 -15.27
N ILE A 165 2.96 12.76 -15.37
CA ILE A 165 2.69 13.68 -14.26
C ILE A 165 1.68 13.12 -13.28
N SER A 166 0.67 12.39 -13.75
CA SER A 166 -0.34 11.77 -12.88
C SER A 166 0.29 10.92 -11.78
N ARG A 167 1.45 10.28 -12.05
CA ARG A 167 2.19 9.54 -11.02
C ARG A 167 2.83 10.44 -9.96
N LEU A 168 3.26 11.66 -10.31
CA LEU A 168 3.71 12.65 -9.32
C LEU A 168 2.51 13.20 -8.53
N VAL A 169 1.42 13.53 -9.22
CA VAL A 169 0.19 14.08 -8.62
C VAL A 169 -0.39 13.10 -7.60
N ASN A 170 -0.40 11.81 -7.88
CA ASN A 170 -0.87 10.79 -6.93
C ASN A 170 0.00 10.71 -5.68
N ASN A 171 1.29 11.04 -5.78
CA ASN A 171 2.24 11.05 -4.66
C ASN A 171 2.41 12.45 -4.03
N SER A 172 1.47 13.38 -4.26
CA SER A 172 1.55 14.75 -3.71
C SER A 172 1.60 14.79 -2.19
N SER A 173 0.95 13.84 -1.51
CA SER A 173 1.00 13.69 -0.05
C SER A 173 2.40 13.36 0.48
N SER A 174 3.22 12.63 -0.29
CA SER A 174 4.63 12.39 0.03
C SER A 174 5.51 13.57 -0.38
N LEU A 175 5.23 14.19 -1.53
CA LEU A 175 6.04 15.29 -2.07
C LEU A 175 6.00 16.54 -1.18
N ILE A 176 4.88 16.83 -0.51
CA ILE A 176 4.74 17.98 0.38
C ILE A 176 5.65 17.91 1.62
N GLU A 177 5.98 16.69 2.08
CA GLU A 177 6.91 16.48 3.21
C GLU A 177 8.35 16.86 2.81
N ASP A 178 8.66 16.79 1.51
CA ASP A 178 9.92 17.24 0.91
C ASP A 178 11.16 16.50 1.46
N LEU A 179 11.01 15.19 1.70
CA LEU A 179 12.04 14.32 2.27
C LEU A 179 12.77 13.49 1.20
N ASP A 180 14.03 13.13 1.48
CA ASP A 180 14.81 12.22 0.64
C ASP A 180 15.67 11.24 1.44
N ASN A 181 16.01 10.12 0.80
CA ASN A 181 16.80 9.03 1.39
C ASN A 181 18.32 9.20 1.16
N ASN A 182 18.77 10.38 0.71
CA ASN A 182 20.16 10.57 0.27
C ASN A 182 21.16 10.35 1.41
N ILE A 183 20.82 10.75 2.63
CA ILE A 183 21.70 10.61 3.80
C ILE A 183 21.99 9.13 4.05
N CYS A 184 20.96 8.29 4.02
CA CYS A 184 21.11 6.84 4.19
C CYS A 184 21.92 6.23 3.04
N GLU A 185 21.64 6.60 1.78
CA GLU A 185 22.41 6.13 0.63
C GLU A 185 23.89 6.52 0.72
N GLN A 186 24.18 7.76 1.11
CA GLN A 186 25.54 8.24 1.32
C GLN A 186 26.24 7.47 2.42
N PHE A 187 25.57 7.26 3.56
CA PHE A 187 26.12 6.50 4.67
C PHE A 187 26.38 5.04 4.29
N ASN A 188 25.43 4.39 3.62
CA ASN A 188 25.59 3.03 3.11
C ASN A 188 26.76 2.91 2.11
N SER A 189 26.98 3.93 1.28
CA SER A 189 28.15 4.00 0.40
C SER A 189 29.46 4.03 1.19
N ILE A 190 29.51 4.76 2.31
CA ILE A 190 30.66 4.78 3.21
C ILE A 190 30.84 3.41 3.87
N ILE A 191 29.79 2.80 4.43
CA ILE A 191 29.86 1.45 5.00
C ILE A 191 30.46 0.48 3.99
N ASN A 192 29.94 0.45 2.77
CA ASN A 192 30.43 -0.43 1.71
C ASN A 192 31.92 -0.22 1.40
N LYS A 193 32.40 1.03 1.47
CA LYS A 193 33.83 1.36 1.31
C LYS A 193 34.69 0.78 2.43
N TYR A 194 34.25 0.87 3.69
CA TYR A 194 35.00 0.32 4.84
C TYR A 194 34.92 -1.20 4.92
N VAL A 195 33.80 -1.79 4.52
CA VAL A 195 33.61 -3.24 4.43
C VAL A 195 34.48 -3.84 3.32
N GLY A 196 34.75 -3.08 2.24
CA GLY A 196 35.66 -3.50 1.16
C GLY A 196 35.04 -4.53 0.20
N GLY A 197 33.70 -4.60 0.15
CA GLY A 197 32.97 -5.63 -0.61
C GLY A 197 32.95 -7.00 0.09
N LYS A 198 32.00 -7.86 -0.32
CA LYS A 198 31.65 -9.11 0.39
C LYS A 198 32.77 -10.17 0.49
N ARG A 199 33.91 -10.03 -0.22
CA ARG A 199 34.88 -11.13 -0.40
C ARG A 199 36.24 -10.97 0.29
N ILE A 200 36.65 -9.76 0.70
CA ILE A 200 38.03 -9.55 1.14
C ILE A 200 38.29 -10.12 2.55
N ASN A 201 37.28 -10.18 3.43
CA ASN A 201 37.49 -10.46 4.86
C ASN A 201 36.49 -11.48 5.44
N PHE A 202 36.03 -12.44 4.63
CA PHE A 202 34.98 -13.41 4.98
C PHE A 202 35.30 -14.27 6.22
N SER A 203 36.59 -14.50 6.52
CA SER A 203 37.06 -15.37 7.60
C SER A 203 37.28 -14.69 8.95
N GLN A 204 37.02 -13.39 9.09
CA GLN A 204 37.31 -12.65 10.34
C GLN A 204 36.02 -12.18 11.05
N SER A 205 35.60 -12.93 12.05
CA SER A 205 34.57 -12.51 13.02
C SER A 205 35.07 -11.27 13.78
N ASN A 206 34.18 -10.32 14.11
CA ASN A 206 34.43 -8.98 14.70
C ASN A 206 34.87 -7.83 13.77
N ASN A 207 35.19 -8.09 12.50
CA ASN A 207 35.64 -7.03 11.61
C ASN A 207 34.47 -6.15 11.08
N TYR A 208 33.28 -6.71 10.92
CA TYR A 208 32.12 -5.96 10.36
C TYR A 208 31.65 -4.84 11.30
N SER A 209 31.35 -5.14 12.57
CA SER A 209 30.90 -4.13 13.55
C SER A 209 31.93 -3.01 13.72
N THR A 210 33.21 -3.36 13.79
CA THR A 210 34.32 -2.39 13.88
C THR A 210 34.40 -1.50 12.63
N ARG A 211 34.20 -2.06 11.43
CA ARG A 211 34.17 -1.29 10.17
C ARG A 211 32.94 -0.39 10.07
N VAL A 212 31.79 -0.84 10.55
CA VAL A 212 30.59 0.00 10.64
C VAL A 212 30.83 1.15 11.63
N LYS A 213 31.40 0.89 12.81
CA LYS A 213 31.81 1.94 13.77
C LYS A 213 32.80 2.93 13.13
N ALA A 214 33.79 2.45 12.39
CA ALA A 214 34.71 3.31 11.65
C ALA A 214 34.00 4.14 10.56
N ALA A 215 33.02 3.56 9.86
CA ALA A 215 32.18 4.26 8.89
C ALA A 215 31.33 5.35 9.55
N ILE A 216 30.76 5.11 10.73
CA ILE A 216 30.01 6.11 11.54
C ILE A 216 30.91 7.30 11.87
N ILE A 217 32.10 7.05 12.42
CA ILE A 217 33.02 8.13 12.79
C ILE A 217 33.45 8.90 11.52
N SER A 218 33.67 8.21 10.41
CA SER A 218 34.01 8.81 9.12
C SER A 218 32.92 9.73 8.58
N PHE A 219 31.68 9.24 8.59
CA PHE A 219 30.50 9.95 8.11
C PHE A 219 30.24 11.24 8.93
N ASN A 220 30.31 11.12 10.26
CA ASN A 220 30.01 12.24 11.16
C ASN A 220 31.17 13.24 11.29
N SER A 221 32.42 12.78 11.30
CA SER A 221 33.55 13.64 11.72
C SER A 221 34.28 14.32 10.57
N ARG A 222 34.14 13.86 9.31
CA ARG A 222 34.90 14.26 8.08
C ARG A 222 36.45 14.16 8.16
N THR A 223 37.02 14.24 9.36
CA THR A 223 38.44 14.24 9.76
C THR A 223 38.76 13.09 10.72
N TYR A 224 38.04 11.97 10.60
CA TYR A 224 38.06 10.85 11.53
C TYR A 224 39.46 10.31 11.86
N LEU A 225 40.39 10.24 10.90
CA LEU A 225 41.76 9.77 11.15
C LEU A 225 42.50 10.63 12.16
N ARG A 226 42.31 11.96 12.11
CA ARG A 226 42.93 12.89 13.04
C ARG A 226 42.30 12.76 14.43
N THR A 227 40.97 12.70 14.48
CA THR A 227 40.21 12.62 15.72
C THR A 227 40.47 11.30 16.47
N ILE A 228 40.49 10.18 15.74
CA ILE A 228 40.81 8.86 16.30
C ILE A 228 42.25 8.85 16.80
N HIS A 229 43.22 9.27 15.99
CA HIS A 229 44.63 9.29 16.40
C HIS A 229 44.87 10.18 17.63
N LYS A 230 44.27 11.39 17.65
CA LYS A 230 44.42 12.31 18.79
C LYS A 230 43.80 11.75 20.07
N LYS A 231 42.71 10.97 19.96
CA LYS A 231 42.02 10.37 21.11
C LYS A 231 42.71 9.10 21.62
N ILE A 232 43.35 8.32 20.75
CA ILE A 232 44.11 7.12 21.15
C ILE A 232 45.48 7.50 21.71
N MET A 233 46.18 8.41 21.04
CA MET A 233 47.58 8.71 21.33
C MET A 233 47.76 9.97 22.18
N ASN A 234 46.70 10.73 22.50
CA ASN A 234 46.73 12.05 23.15
C ASN A 234 47.53 13.15 22.43
N PHE A 235 48.19 12.85 21.30
CA PHE A 235 48.87 13.84 20.44
C PHE A 235 48.38 13.78 18.98
N SER A 236 48.59 14.88 18.26
CA SER A 236 48.18 15.01 16.86
C SER A 236 49.01 14.09 15.95
N PRO A 237 48.45 13.61 14.81
CA PRO A 237 49.20 12.80 13.84
C PRO A 237 50.55 13.43 13.48
N GLY A 238 51.61 12.61 13.41
CA GLY A 238 52.95 13.04 13.03
C GLY A 238 53.04 13.58 11.59
N LYS A 239 54.24 14.00 11.17
CA LYS A 239 54.50 14.64 9.86
C LYS A 239 53.98 13.81 8.67
N ILE A 240 54.14 12.49 8.72
CA ILE A 240 53.66 11.55 7.68
C ILE A 240 52.12 11.49 7.65
N GLY A 241 51.47 11.34 8.81
CA GLY A 241 50.00 11.32 8.92
C GLY A 241 49.38 12.63 8.43
N LYS A 242 49.98 13.78 8.77
CA LYS A 242 49.59 15.10 8.24
C LYS A 242 49.74 15.17 6.71
N LYS A 243 50.82 14.62 6.14
CA LYS A 243 51.03 14.56 4.68
C LYS A 243 50.00 13.68 3.97
N PHE A 244 49.65 12.54 4.57
CA PHE A 244 48.60 11.64 4.06
C PHE A 244 47.21 12.30 4.07
N ILE A 245 46.85 12.98 5.17
CA ILE A 245 45.59 13.72 5.30
C ILE A 245 45.53 14.84 4.23
N LYS A 246 46.60 15.66 4.12
CA LYS A 246 46.68 16.71 3.09
C LYS A 246 46.53 16.16 1.67
N ASN A 247 47.17 15.02 1.35
CA ASN A 247 47.04 14.40 0.04
C ASN A 247 45.62 13.87 -0.20
N THR A 248 44.98 13.28 0.81
CA THR A 248 43.60 12.80 0.74
C THR A 248 42.63 13.95 0.50
N ASP A 249 42.79 15.07 1.21
CA ASP A 249 41.96 16.26 1.02
C ASP A 249 42.19 16.90 -0.34
N ARG A 250 43.44 16.95 -0.83
CA ARG A 250 43.76 17.36 -2.20
C ARG A 250 43.05 16.50 -3.25
N ILE A 251 43.05 15.16 -3.09
CA ILE A 251 42.36 14.24 -4.01
C ILE A 251 40.84 14.47 -3.96
N ARG A 252 40.27 14.69 -2.77
CA ARG A 252 38.84 15.01 -2.61
C ARG A 252 38.48 16.32 -3.31
N LEU A 253 39.24 17.38 -3.07
CA LEU A 253 39.07 18.70 -3.72
C LEU A 253 39.16 18.57 -5.25
N ASN A 254 40.16 17.87 -5.77
CA ASN A 254 40.30 17.63 -7.20
C ASN A 254 39.14 16.82 -7.78
N THR A 255 38.59 15.86 -7.03
CA THR A 255 37.43 15.08 -7.46
C THR A 255 36.16 15.94 -7.49
N VAL A 256 35.96 16.80 -6.49
CA VAL A 256 34.86 17.77 -6.46
C VAL A 256 34.96 18.73 -7.64
N ASN A 257 36.15 19.31 -7.87
CA ASN A 257 36.40 20.23 -8.98
C ASN A 257 36.20 19.54 -10.34
N ARG A 258 36.65 18.29 -10.51
CA ARG A 258 36.36 17.50 -11.73
C ARG A 258 34.88 17.24 -11.92
N ARG A 259 34.11 16.98 -10.85
CA ARG A 259 32.64 16.80 -10.94
C ARG A 259 31.93 18.08 -11.32
N ILE A 260 32.41 19.23 -10.88
CA ILE A 260 31.90 20.55 -11.25
C ILE A 260 32.20 20.86 -12.73
N LEU A 261 33.40 20.49 -13.21
CA LEU A 261 33.83 20.70 -14.60
C LEU A 261 33.21 19.72 -15.61
N ASN A 262 32.92 18.47 -15.21
CA ASN A 262 32.43 17.40 -16.11
C ASN A 262 30.90 17.30 -16.24
N ASN A 263 30.16 18.41 -16.18
CA ASN A 263 28.71 18.38 -16.45
C ASN A 263 28.37 18.01 -17.92
N ASN A 264 29.36 17.95 -18.84
CA ASN A 264 29.11 17.84 -20.28
C ASN A 264 29.75 16.67 -21.05
N GLN A 265 30.26 15.60 -20.44
CA GLN A 265 30.77 14.46 -21.25
C GLN A 265 30.33 13.04 -20.83
N LYS A 266 29.59 12.44 -21.77
CA LYS A 266 29.39 11.02 -22.14
C LYS A 266 29.50 9.95 -21.04
N ARG A 267 28.35 9.36 -20.73
CA ARG A 267 28.17 8.10 -20.00
C ARG A 267 29.01 6.98 -20.62
N TYR A 268 30.02 6.49 -19.91
CA TYR A 268 30.62 5.19 -20.19
C TYR A 268 29.59 4.10 -19.89
N ARG A 269 29.18 3.35 -20.92
CA ARG A 269 28.39 2.11 -20.78
C ARG A 269 29.26 1.07 -20.08
N LYS A 270 28.97 0.79 -18.81
CA LYS A 270 29.48 -0.43 -18.15
C LYS A 270 28.81 -1.64 -18.79
N LYS A 271 29.61 -2.57 -19.32
CA LYS A 271 29.16 -3.90 -19.76
C LYS A 271 28.45 -4.57 -18.57
N MET A 272 27.18 -4.92 -18.74
CA MET A 272 26.44 -5.72 -17.77
C MET A 272 27.03 -7.13 -17.76
N VAL A 273 27.66 -7.51 -16.64
CA VAL A 273 27.96 -8.90 -16.34
C VAL A 273 26.70 -9.48 -15.71
N SER A 274 26.12 -10.49 -16.35
CA SER A 274 24.94 -11.23 -15.88
C SER A 274 25.31 -12.10 -14.69
N ALA A 275 25.39 -11.51 -13.50
CA ALA A 275 25.41 -12.29 -12.27
C ALA A 275 23.98 -12.79 -12.00
N ARG A 276 23.67 -14.03 -12.42
CA ARG A 276 22.51 -14.77 -11.90
C ARG A 276 22.69 -14.90 -10.38
N SER A 277 21.92 -14.11 -9.66
CA SER A 277 21.70 -14.25 -8.22
C SER A 277 21.07 -15.63 -7.96
N LYS A 278 21.90 -16.63 -7.65
CA LYS A 278 21.42 -17.77 -6.86
C LYS A 278 21.18 -17.25 -5.44
N GLY A 279 20.02 -17.59 -4.89
CA GLY A 279 19.55 -17.12 -3.58
C GLY A 279 20.49 -17.44 -2.43
N PRO A 280 20.15 -17.02 -1.20
CA PRO A 280 20.94 -17.31 -0.03
C PRO A 280 21.18 -18.82 0.15
N ASP A 281 22.36 -19.14 0.67
CA ASP A 281 22.89 -20.49 0.94
C ASP A 281 22.02 -21.26 1.95
N SER A 282 21.74 -22.54 1.68
CA SER A 282 20.95 -23.44 2.52
C SER A 282 21.59 -23.75 3.87
N HIS A 283 22.85 -23.36 4.09
CA HIS A 283 23.60 -23.62 5.32
C HIS A 283 23.69 -22.42 6.28
N TYR A 284 23.01 -21.30 5.98
CA TYR A 284 22.86 -20.21 6.95
C TYR A 284 21.61 -20.47 7.81
N GLY A 285 21.82 -21.18 8.93
CA GLY A 285 20.78 -21.79 9.76
C GLY A 285 19.67 -20.85 10.22
N LEU A 286 18.44 -21.37 10.19
CA LEU A 286 17.33 -20.88 11.01
C LEU A 286 17.66 -21.30 12.45
N ALA A 287 18.28 -20.42 13.23
CA ALA A 287 18.20 -20.57 14.68
C ALA A 287 16.71 -20.46 15.03
N GLU A 288 16.12 -21.55 15.54
CA GLU A 288 14.75 -21.48 16.06
C GLU A 288 14.74 -20.42 17.17
N PRO A 289 14.01 -19.30 17.00
CA PRO A 289 13.92 -18.33 18.07
C PRO A 289 13.09 -18.94 19.19
N LEU A 290 13.55 -18.72 20.43
CA LEU A 290 12.76 -18.94 21.64
C LEU A 290 11.43 -18.21 21.45
N MET A 291 10.33 -18.96 21.39
CA MET A 291 9.00 -18.36 21.32
C MET A 291 8.68 -17.79 22.71
N ASP A 292 8.91 -16.49 22.89
CA ASP A 292 8.30 -15.75 24.00
C ASP A 292 6.80 -15.66 23.70
N THR A 293 6.05 -16.69 24.08
CA THR A 293 4.59 -16.67 24.11
C THR A 293 4.17 -16.04 25.42
N ILE A 294 3.24 -15.10 25.30
CA ILE A 294 2.56 -14.50 26.44
C ILE A 294 1.80 -15.60 27.19
N ASP A 295 1.73 -15.49 28.52
CA ASP A 295 0.96 -16.42 29.35
C ASP A 295 -0.55 -16.38 28.98
N GLU A 296 -1.26 -17.48 29.20
CA GLU A 296 -2.67 -17.59 28.79
C GLU A 296 -3.58 -16.60 29.54
N ASP A 297 -3.27 -16.28 30.79
CA ASP A 297 -4.03 -15.31 31.59
C ASP A 297 -3.88 -13.88 31.02
N GLU A 298 -2.64 -13.48 30.69
CA GLU A 298 -2.38 -12.17 30.06
C GLU A 298 -2.98 -12.10 28.65
N LEU A 299 -2.98 -13.20 27.89
CA LEU A 299 -3.64 -13.27 26.59
C LEU A 299 -5.15 -13.04 26.73
N GLN A 300 -5.79 -13.64 27.74
CA GLN A 300 -7.23 -13.48 27.97
C GLN A 300 -7.59 -12.05 28.40
N GLU A 301 -6.78 -11.41 29.24
CA GLU A 301 -6.97 -10.01 29.64
C GLU A 301 -6.92 -9.07 28.42
N LYS A 302 -5.94 -9.28 27.53
CA LYS A 302 -5.81 -8.47 26.31
C LYS A 302 -6.95 -8.72 25.32
N LYS A 303 -7.45 -9.97 25.19
CA LYS A 303 -8.66 -10.28 24.40
C LYS A 303 -9.86 -9.48 24.91
N ASN A 304 -10.10 -9.49 26.21
CA ASN A 304 -11.22 -8.78 26.83
C ASN A 304 -11.11 -7.27 26.63
N THR A 305 -9.92 -6.71 26.85
CA THR A 305 -9.62 -5.28 26.64
C THR A 305 -9.86 -4.87 25.19
N PHE A 306 -9.51 -5.74 24.23
CA PHE A 306 -9.74 -5.49 22.81
C PHE A 306 -11.23 -5.50 22.45
N ILE A 307 -12.01 -6.45 22.97
CA ILE A 307 -13.46 -6.50 22.75
C ILE A 307 -14.14 -5.26 23.35
N GLN A 308 -13.79 -4.88 24.58
CA GLN A 308 -14.30 -3.66 25.22
C GLN A 308 -14.02 -2.42 24.37
N TYR A 309 -12.81 -2.30 23.83
CA TYR A 309 -12.47 -1.24 22.90
C TYR A 309 -13.39 -1.23 21.67
N LEU A 310 -13.67 -2.37 21.04
CA LEU A 310 -14.56 -2.42 19.89
C LEU A 310 -15.98 -1.91 20.18
N HIS A 311 -16.46 -2.04 21.42
CA HIS A 311 -17.74 -1.46 21.87
C HIS A 311 -17.71 0.06 22.07
N THR A 312 -16.54 0.64 22.37
CA THR A 312 -16.41 2.10 22.61
C THR A 312 -16.34 2.94 21.33
N VAL A 313 -16.12 2.31 20.19
CA VAL A 313 -15.89 3.00 18.92
C VAL A 313 -17.22 3.50 18.32
N ASP A 314 -17.23 4.72 17.79
CA ASP A 314 -18.39 5.27 17.08
C ASP A 314 -18.59 4.57 15.73
N THR A 315 -19.56 3.65 15.69
CA THR A 315 -19.88 2.85 14.50
C THR A 315 -20.50 3.67 13.37
N LYS A 316 -21.19 4.77 13.68
CA LYS A 316 -21.82 5.63 12.67
C LYS A 316 -20.77 6.46 11.94
N GLN A 317 -19.81 7.00 12.69
CA GLN A 317 -18.72 7.78 12.09
C GLN A 317 -17.87 6.91 11.15
N ILE A 318 -17.59 5.65 11.54
CA ILE A 318 -16.86 4.71 10.67
C ILE A 318 -17.59 4.46 9.36
N GLU A 319 -18.92 4.28 9.39
CA GLU A 319 -19.70 4.10 8.16
C GLU A 319 -19.51 5.30 7.23
N ILE A 320 -19.69 6.53 7.75
CA ILE A 320 -19.60 7.77 6.99
C ILE A 320 -18.21 7.95 6.40
N ASP A 321 -17.16 7.79 7.21
CA ASP A 321 -15.78 7.97 6.77
C ASP A 321 -15.41 6.94 5.69
N THR A 322 -15.97 5.74 5.76
CA THR A 322 -15.59 4.62 4.89
C THR A 322 -16.49 4.42 3.67
N ARG A 323 -17.37 5.40 3.33
CA ARG A 323 -18.26 5.36 2.16
C ARG A 323 -17.56 5.20 0.82
N ASP A 324 -16.33 5.69 0.71
CA ASP A 324 -15.49 5.53 -0.49
C ASP A 324 -14.87 4.11 -0.61
N GLN A 325 -15.20 3.20 0.30
CA GLN A 325 -14.83 1.77 0.32
C GLN A 325 -13.38 1.50 -0.11
N ASN A 326 -13.18 0.98 -1.33
CA ASN A 326 -11.87 0.56 -1.84
C ASN A 326 -10.89 1.71 -2.08
N LEU A 327 -11.35 2.96 -2.12
CA LEU A 327 -10.50 4.14 -2.23
C LEU A 327 -10.03 4.65 -0.86
N ASN A 328 -10.71 4.26 0.23
CA ASN A 328 -10.36 4.70 1.57
C ASN A 328 -9.45 3.68 2.29
N PRO A 329 -8.20 4.05 2.66
CA PRO A 329 -7.33 3.17 3.45
C PRO A 329 -7.92 2.78 4.82
N ASN A 330 -8.73 3.64 5.44
CA ASN A 330 -9.37 3.35 6.72
C ASN A 330 -10.34 2.16 6.62
N TRP A 331 -11.06 2.04 5.50
CA TRP A 331 -11.95 0.91 5.24
C TRP A 331 -11.18 -0.43 5.27
N PHE A 332 -9.95 -0.47 4.74
CA PHE A 332 -9.12 -1.67 4.84
C PHE A 332 -8.61 -1.94 6.25
N GLN A 333 -8.34 -0.91 7.05
CA GLN A 333 -7.87 -1.05 8.43
C GLN A 333 -8.96 -1.63 9.32
N GLU A 334 -10.18 -1.07 9.26
CA GLU A 334 -11.33 -1.54 10.02
C GLU A 334 -11.72 -2.98 9.65
N ARG A 335 -11.57 -3.36 8.37
CA ARG A 335 -11.80 -4.72 7.87
C ARG A 335 -10.73 -5.75 8.25
N LYS A 336 -9.55 -5.33 8.71
CA LYS A 336 -8.52 -6.25 9.23
C LYS A 336 -8.85 -6.71 10.65
N ILE A 337 -9.40 -5.82 11.46
CA ILE A 337 -9.73 -6.12 12.86
C ILE A 337 -11.13 -6.73 13.03
N ARG A 338 -11.96 -6.69 11.99
CA ARG A 338 -13.35 -7.22 11.98
C ARG A 338 -13.54 -8.32 10.95
N LEU A 339 -14.44 -9.25 11.27
CA LEU A 339 -14.87 -10.29 10.37
C LEU A 339 -15.99 -9.78 9.44
N THR A 340 -15.72 -9.80 8.13
CA THR A 340 -16.61 -9.21 7.14
C THR A 340 -17.57 -10.21 6.50
N ALA A 341 -18.79 -9.79 6.17
CA ALA A 341 -19.86 -10.63 5.63
C ALA A 341 -19.46 -11.51 4.42
N SER A 342 -18.59 -11.02 3.52
CA SER A 342 -18.13 -11.79 2.35
C SER A 342 -17.34 -13.05 2.70
N ARG A 343 -16.86 -13.18 3.94
CA ARG A 343 -16.14 -14.37 4.46
C ARG A 343 -17.02 -15.29 5.30
N PHE A 344 -18.25 -14.91 5.62
CA PHE A 344 -19.12 -15.69 6.51
C PHE A 344 -19.43 -17.06 5.94
N GLY A 345 -19.70 -17.16 4.64
CA GLY A 345 -19.96 -18.44 3.97
C GLY A 345 -18.76 -19.40 4.03
N GLU A 346 -17.54 -18.89 3.87
CA GLU A 346 -16.32 -19.70 3.99
C GLU A 346 -16.14 -20.24 5.42
N ILE A 347 -16.48 -19.45 6.44
CA ILE A 347 -16.32 -19.81 7.86
C ILE A 347 -17.41 -20.78 8.32
N CYS A 348 -18.68 -20.49 8.02
CA CYS A 348 -19.80 -21.32 8.46
C CYS A 348 -19.76 -22.74 7.87
N LYS A 349 -19.16 -22.89 6.68
CA LYS A 349 -18.94 -24.17 5.99
C LYS A 349 -17.64 -24.87 6.35
N MET A 350 -16.81 -24.27 7.21
CA MET A 350 -15.56 -24.89 7.61
C MET A 350 -15.82 -26.22 8.31
N ARG A 351 -15.13 -27.28 7.91
CA ARG A 351 -15.23 -28.57 8.60
C ARG A 351 -14.56 -28.45 9.97
N PRO A 352 -15.06 -29.15 11.00
CA PRO A 352 -14.51 -29.05 12.36
C PRO A 352 -13.03 -29.44 12.49
N ASN A 353 -12.51 -30.28 11.58
CA ASN A 353 -11.12 -30.75 11.56
C ASN A 353 -10.22 -29.95 10.61
N THR A 354 -10.74 -28.91 9.96
CA THR A 354 -9.94 -28.07 9.06
C THR A 354 -9.22 -26.99 9.87
N SER A 355 -7.90 -26.90 9.70
CA SER A 355 -7.09 -25.89 10.36
C SER A 355 -7.54 -24.47 10.04
N CYS A 356 -7.62 -23.62 11.06
CA CYS A 356 -7.96 -22.20 10.92
C CYS A 356 -6.78 -21.33 10.42
N LYS A 357 -5.54 -21.84 10.51
CA LYS A 357 -4.30 -21.06 10.28
C LYS A 357 -4.26 -20.37 8.92
N THR A 358 -4.54 -21.11 7.86
CA THR A 358 -4.56 -20.57 6.48
C THR A 358 -5.64 -19.49 6.30
N LYS A 359 -6.78 -19.62 6.98
CA LYS A 359 -7.85 -18.62 6.89
C LYS A 359 -7.52 -17.36 7.67
N VAL A 360 -7.02 -17.50 8.89
CA VAL A 360 -6.53 -16.37 9.71
C VAL A 360 -5.45 -15.61 8.95
N HIS A 361 -4.49 -16.33 8.34
CA HIS A 361 -3.48 -15.72 7.47
C HIS A 361 -4.09 -14.95 6.31
N SER A 362 -5.09 -15.53 5.64
CA SER A 362 -5.75 -14.89 4.50
C SER A 362 -6.55 -13.63 4.85
N ILE A 363 -7.01 -13.51 6.10
CA ILE A 363 -7.78 -12.37 6.60
C ILE A 363 -6.86 -11.25 7.09
N LEU A 364 -5.82 -11.58 7.86
CA LEU A 364 -4.98 -10.58 8.55
C LEU A 364 -3.79 -10.10 7.70
N TYR A 365 -3.12 -11.01 6.98
CA TYR A 365 -1.81 -10.74 6.40
C TYR A 365 -1.78 -10.70 4.87
N LYS A 366 -2.73 -11.35 4.19
CA LYS A 366 -2.72 -11.41 2.73
C LYS A 366 -3.07 -10.03 2.12
N PRO A 367 -2.22 -9.48 1.23
CA PRO A 367 -2.52 -8.19 0.59
C PRO A 367 -3.74 -8.31 -0.34
N PRO A 368 -4.47 -7.20 -0.57
CA PRO A 368 -5.58 -7.19 -1.52
C PRO A 368 -5.06 -7.57 -2.91
N VAL A 369 -5.72 -8.56 -3.53
CA VAL A 369 -5.38 -9.05 -4.87
C VAL A 369 -6.39 -8.46 -5.84
N THR A 370 -5.91 -7.84 -6.92
CA THR A 370 -6.77 -7.37 -8.02
C THR A 370 -6.75 -8.38 -9.16
N SER A 371 -7.88 -9.02 -9.43
CA SER A 371 -8.06 -9.90 -10.59
C SER A 371 -8.83 -9.20 -11.71
N LYS A 372 -8.72 -9.70 -12.94
CA LYS A 372 -9.49 -9.18 -14.09
C LYS A 372 -11.00 -9.18 -13.81
N GLN A 373 -11.48 -10.22 -13.13
CA GLN A 373 -12.88 -10.37 -12.73
C GLN A 373 -13.30 -9.31 -11.71
N MET A 374 -12.44 -9.00 -10.73
CA MET A 374 -12.72 -7.95 -9.74
C MET A 374 -12.75 -6.56 -10.37
N THR A 375 -11.79 -6.26 -11.27
CA THR A 375 -11.78 -4.98 -12.00
C THR A 375 -13.01 -4.83 -12.90
N TYR A 376 -13.41 -5.90 -13.58
CA TYR A 376 -14.65 -5.89 -14.37
C TYR A 376 -15.86 -5.63 -13.49
N GLY A 377 -15.99 -6.35 -12.37
CA GLY A 377 -17.11 -6.18 -11.45
C GLY A 377 -17.24 -4.74 -10.96
N HIS A 378 -16.12 -4.15 -10.50
CA HIS A 378 -16.09 -2.78 -10.03
C HIS A 378 -16.49 -1.75 -11.10
N ASN A 379 -16.02 -1.92 -12.34
CA ASN A 379 -16.36 -0.99 -13.43
C ASN A 379 -17.85 -1.05 -13.80
N MET A 380 -18.47 -2.22 -13.69
CA MET A 380 -19.87 -2.44 -14.08
C MET A 380 -20.87 -2.16 -12.95
N GLU A 381 -20.40 -2.12 -11.70
CA GLU A 381 -21.24 -1.95 -10.51
C GLU A 381 -22.07 -0.67 -10.55
N HIS A 382 -21.48 0.44 -11.02
CA HIS A 382 -22.20 1.72 -11.16
C HIS A 382 -23.35 1.63 -12.18
N GLU A 383 -23.11 0.98 -13.33
CA GLU A 383 -24.13 0.78 -14.37
C GLU A 383 -25.26 -0.15 -13.88
N ALA A 384 -24.90 -1.21 -13.15
CA ALA A 384 -25.86 -2.12 -12.54
C ALA A 384 -26.75 -1.40 -11.52
N ARG A 385 -26.18 -0.53 -10.69
CA ARG A 385 -26.91 0.26 -9.69
C ARG A 385 -27.87 1.25 -10.34
N GLN A 386 -27.47 1.90 -11.43
CA GLN A 386 -28.34 2.80 -12.19
C GLN A 386 -29.55 2.05 -12.79
N LYS A 387 -29.33 0.91 -13.44
CA LYS A 387 -30.43 0.09 -13.96
C LYS A 387 -31.34 -0.45 -12.86
N LEU A 388 -30.78 -0.84 -11.71
CA LEU A 388 -31.59 -1.24 -10.58
C LEU A 388 -32.51 -0.09 -10.12
N LYS A 389 -31.98 1.13 -9.99
CA LYS A 389 -32.74 2.32 -9.60
C LYS A 389 -33.92 2.58 -10.53
N GLU A 390 -33.75 2.36 -11.84
CA GLU A 390 -34.84 2.47 -12.83
C GLU A 390 -35.93 1.41 -12.62
N ILE A 391 -35.54 0.18 -12.29
CA ILE A 391 -36.48 -0.94 -12.06
C ILE A 391 -37.27 -0.74 -10.76
N ILE A 392 -36.59 -0.47 -9.65
CA ILE A 392 -37.23 -0.37 -8.34
C ILE A 392 -37.87 1.00 -8.09
N LYS A 393 -37.53 2.02 -8.90
CA LYS A 393 -37.98 3.42 -8.77
C LYS A 393 -37.76 4.03 -7.38
N LEU A 394 -36.77 3.51 -6.66
CA LEU A 394 -36.35 3.96 -5.32
C LEU A 394 -34.89 4.35 -5.38
N ASP A 395 -34.50 5.32 -4.55
CA ASP A 395 -33.12 5.77 -4.48
C ASP A 395 -32.22 4.72 -3.81
N VAL A 396 -31.03 4.50 -4.38
CA VAL A 396 -30.03 3.56 -3.88
C VAL A 396 -28.84 4.36 -3.35
N GLN A 397 -28.73 4.44 -2.03
CA GLN A 397 -27.66 5.17 -1.35
C GLN A 397 -26.40 4.31 -1.22
N LEU A 398 -25.24 4.95 -1.39
CA LEU A 398 -23.94 4.31 -1.12
C LEU A 398 -23.75 4.13 0.39
N CYS A 399 -23.03 3.08 0.75
CA CYS A 399 -22.77 2.72 2.14
C CYS A 399 -21.29 2.37 2.34
N GLY A 400 -20.74 2.82 3.46
CA GLY A 400 -19.43 2.39 3.93
C GLY A 400 -19.47 1.04 4.65
N LEU A 401 -18.55 0.86 5.59
CA LEU A 401 -18.50 -0.30 6.46
C LEU A 401 -19.46 -0.12 7.64
N VAL A 402 -20.52 -0.93 7.67
CA VAL A 402 -21.48 -1.01 8.79
C VAL A 402 -20.99 -2.05 9.78
N ILE A 403 -20.96 -1.68 11.06
CA ILE A 403 -20.53 -2.54 12.17
C ILE A 403 -21.76 -3.01 12.93
N ASP A 404 -21.75 -4.29 13.32
CA ASP A 404 -22.84 -4.85 14.11
C ASP A 404 -22.85 -4.26 15.53
N THR A 405 -24.02 -3.84 15.97
CA THR A 405 -24.23 -3.25 17.30
C THR A 405 -24.14 -4.25 18.46
N ILE A 406 -24.43 -5.54 18.20
CA ILE A 406 -24.43 -6.61 19.21
C ILE A 406 -23.04 -7.24 19.25
N PHE A 407 -22.46 -7.51 18.09
CA PHE A 407 -21.16 -8.14 17.90
C PHE A 407 -20.21 -7.19 17.16
N PRO A 408 -19.55 -6.24 17.83
CA PRO A 408 -18.80 -5.15 17.17
C PRO A 408 -17.58 -5.60 16.35
N TYR A 409 -17.23 -6.89 16.44
CA TYR A 409 -16.25 -7.56 15.61
C TYR A 409 -16.80 -8.05 14.26
N LEU A 410 -18.12 -8.02 14.04
CA LEU A 410 -18.77 -8.34 12.76
C LEU A 410 -19.03 -7.05 11.98
N ALA A 411 -18.77 -7.08 10.67
CA ALA A 411 -19.01 -5.94 9.79
C ALA A 411 -19.49 -6.33 8.39
N ALA A 412 -20.21 -5.43 7.74
CA ALA A 412 -20.73 -5.59 6.39
C ALA A 412 -20.52 -4.31 5.59
N SER A 413 -20.33 -4.46 4.27
CA SER A 413 -20.28 -3.33 3.33
C SER A 413 -21.21 -3.74 2.19
N PRO A 414 -22.51 -3.41 2.27
CA PRO A 414 -23.44 -3.67 1.16
C PRO A 414 -23.13 -2.74 -0.02
N ASP A 415 -23.52 -3.15 -1.23
CA ASP A 415 -23.29 -2.36 -2.45
C ASP A 415 -24.25 -1.17 -2.58
N GLY A 416 -25.31 -1.17 -1.76
CA GLY A 416 -26.21 -0.02 -1.58
C GLY A 416 -27.26 -0.26 -0.50
N LEU A 417 -27.89 0.83 -0.07
CA LEU A 417 -29.02 0.84 0.86
C LEU A 417 -30.24 1.47 0.17
N VAL A 418 -31.42 0.87 0.37
CA VAL A 418 -32.69 1.36 -0.17
C VAL A 418 -33.64 1.62 1.00
N GLY A 419 -33.99 2.89 1.21
CA GLY A 419 -34.82 3.33 2.35
C GLY A 419 -34.25 2.85 3.69
N ASP A 420 -35.10 2.39 4.61
CA ASP A 420 -34.71 1.82 5.90
C ASP A 420 -34.87 0.29 5.98
N GLN A 421 -35.44 -0.34 4.96
CA GLN A 421 -35.86 -1.74 5.01
C GLN A 421 -35.01 -2.69 4.17
N ALA A 422 -34.30 -2.17 3.17
CA ALA A 422 -33.64 -3.01 2.18
C ALA A 422 -32.16 -2.68 1.91
N ILE A 423 -31.38 -3.70 1.57
CA ILE A 423 -30.00 -3.59 1.09
C ILE A 423 -29.92 -4.04 -0.37
N VAL A 424 -28.82 -3.71 -1.03
CA VAL A 424 -28.51 -4.15 -2.39
C VAL A 424 -27.16 -4.87 -2.40
N GLU A 425 -27.13 -6.04 -3.03
CA GLU A 425 -25.91 -6.80 -3.33
C GLU A 425 -25.85 -7.07 -4.83
N ILE A 426 -24.85 -6.52 -5.51
CA ILE A 426 -24.70 -6.55 -6.96
C ILE A 426 -23.54 -7.48 -7.33
N LYS A 427 -23.83 -8.48 -8.16
CA LYS A 427 -22.84 -9.36 -8.78
C LYS A 427 -22.77 -9.12 -10.27
N CYS A 428 -21.58 -8.75 -10.74
CA CYS A 428 -21.26 -8.58 -12.16
C CYS A 428 -20.29 -9.68 -12.63
N PRO A 429 -20.79 -10.88 -13.00
CA PRO A 429 -19.97 -12.03 -13.35
C PRO A 429 -19.22 -11.84 -14.68
N TYR A 430 -17.89 -11.84 -14.64
CA TYR A 430 -17.06 -11.76 -15.85
C TYR A 430 -17.23 -12.96 -16.80
N THR A 431 -17.49 -14.16 -16.24
CA THR A 431 -17.67 -15.40 -17.02
C THR A 431 -18.95 -15.40 -17.84
N ALA A 432 -20.00 -14.72 -17.37
CA ALA A 432 -21.29 -14.62 -18.04
C ALA A 432 -21.45 -13.31 -18.83
N LYS A 433 -20.38 -12.52 -19.02
CA LYS A 433 -20.44 -11.19 -19.66
C LYS A 433 -21.06 -11.21 -21.07
N ASP A 434 -20.85 -12.31 -21.81
CA ASP A 434 -21.28 -12.47 -23.21
C ASP A 434 -22.59 -13.28 -23.32
N SER A 435 -23.12 -13.79 -22.21
CA SER A 435 -24.36 -14.58 -22.17
C SER A 435 -25.58 -13.75 -22.58
N GLU A 436 -26.45 -14.32 -23.40
CA GLU A 436 -27.62 -13.61 -23.95
C GLU A 436 -28.74 -13.45 -22.93
N ASN A 437 -28.98 -14.48 -22.12
CA ASN A 437 -29.99 -14.47 -21.08
C ASN A 437 -29.48 -15.16 -19.80
N SER A 438 -30.22 -14.99 -18.69
CA SER A 438 -29.89 -15.57 -17.39
C SER A 438 -29.98 -17.10 -17.39
N ILE A 439 -30.85 -17.66 -18.23
CA ILE A 439 -31.13 -19.10 -18.33
C ILE A 439 -29.93 -19.85 -18.90
N ASP A 440 -29.42 -19.39 -20.04
CA ASP A 440 -28.25 -19.92 -20.72
C ASP A 440 -27.01 -19.78 -19.86
N ALA A 441 -26.88 -18.69 -19.09
CA ALA A 441 -25.76 -18.50 -18.17
C ALA A 441 -25.72 -19.57 -17.07
N VAL A 442 -26.88 -19.97 -16.53
CA VAL A 442 -26.96 -21.04 -15.52
C VAL A 442 -26.81 -22.42 -16.16
N ASN A 443 -27.48 -22.68 -17.29
CA ASN A 443 -27.44 -23.96 -18.00
C ASN A 443 -26.02 -24.31 -18.49
N ASN A 444 -25.28 -23.30 -18.98
CA ASN A 444 -23.87 -23.43 -19.37
C ASN A 444 -22.89 -23.43 -18.17
N LYS A 445 -23.41 -23.52 -16.93
CA LYS A 445 -22.64 -23.54 -15.68
C LYS A 445 -21.73 -22.32 -15.47
N LEU A 446 -22.03 -21.18 -16.10
CA LEU A 446 -21.28 -19.92 -15.93
C LEU A 446 -21.60 -19.26 -14.58
N LEU A 447 -22.79 -19.56 -14.01
CA LEU A 447 -23.29 -19.08 -12.72
C LEU A 447 -23.58 -20.26 -11.77
N SER A 448 -22.53 -20.94 -11.32
CA SER A 448 -22.65 -22.13 -10.44
C SER A 448 -23.37 -21.90 -9.11
N TYR A 449 -23.49 -20.64 -8.68
CA TYR A 449 -24.11 -20.21 -7.44
C TYR A 449 -25.62 -19.98 -7.53
N CYS A 450 -26.18 -19.90 -8.74
CA CYS A 450 -27.62 -19.72 -8.96
C CYS A 450 -28.26 -20.98 -9.56
N TYR A 451 -29.59 -21.04 -9.50
CA TYR A 451 -30.42 -22.01 -10.20
C TYR A 451 -31.65 -21.30 -10.77
N ILE A 452 -32.29 -21.93 -11.76
CA ILE A 452 -33.52 -21.41 -12.37
C ILE A 452 -34.71 -22.14 -11.75
N THR A 453 -35.75 -21.41 -11.34
CA THR A 453 -37.00 -22.01 -10.87
C THR A 453 -37.88 -22.48 -12.04
N GLN A 454 -38.94 -23.23 -11.75
CA GLN A 454 -39.94 -23.63 -12.76
C GLN A 454 -40.61 -22.42 -13.46
N GLU A 455 -40.57 -21.23 -12.84
CA GLU A 455 -41.09 -19.97 -13.37
C GLU A 455 -40.05 -19.19 -14.19
N ASN A 456 -38.94 -19.82 -14.59
CA ASN A 456 -37.83 -19.18 -15.31
C ASN A 456 -37.18 -17.99 -14.59
N THR A 457 -37.30 -17.91 -13.26
CA THR A 457 -36.61 -16.89 -12.45
C THR A 457 -35.28 -17.41 -11.91
N LEU A 458 -34.26 -16.55 -11.91
CA LEU A 458 -32.94 -16.87 -11.36
C LEU A 458 -32.97 -16.67 -9.85
N LYS A 459 -32.63 -17.72 -9.09
CA LYS A 459 -32.53 -17.70 -7.63
C LYS A 459 -31.16 -18.14 -7.13
N LEU A 460 -30.72 -17.57 -6.02
CA LEU A 460 -29.49 -17.91 -5.34
C LEU A 460 -29.65 -19.22 -4.57
N LYS A 461 -28.66 -20.11 -4.65
CA LYS A 461 -28.66 -21.33 -3.85
C LYS A 461 -28.47 -20.98 -2.37
N ASN A 462 -29.35 -21.46 -1.49
CA ASN A 462 -29.28 -21.22 -0.04
C ASN A 462 -28.00 -21.78 0.60
N ASP A 463 -27.42 -22.81 0.01
CA ASP A 463 -26.12 -23.32 0.45
C ASP A 463 -24.96 -22.46 -0.09
N HIS A 464 -25.10 -21.59 -1.08
CA HIS A 464 -23.96 -20.86 -1.62
C HIS A 464 -23.39 -19.81 -0.64
N GLN A 465 -22.08 -19.53 -0.71
CA GLN A 465 -21.40 -18.56 0.16
C GLN A 465 -22.02 -17.15 0.13
N TYR A 466 -22.58 -16.75 -1.02
CA TYR A 466 -23.28 -15.47 -1.17
C TYR A 466 -24.56 -15.39 -0.34
N TYR A 467 -25.26 -16.51 -0.10
CA TYR A 467 -26.45 -16.50 0.76
C TYR A 467 -26.08 -16.18 2.20
N TYR A 468 -24.99 -16.79 2.70
CA TYR A 468 -24.42 -16.44 4.02
C TYR A 468 -23.93 -14.99 4.07
N GLN A 469 -23.39 -14.46 2.98
CA GLN A 469 -23.00 -13.05 2.91
C GLN A 469 -24.22 -12.14 3.05
N VAL A 470 -25.28 -12.39 2.27
CA VAL A 470 -26.53 -11.61 2.30
C VAL A 470 -27.19 -11.67 3.68
N MET A 471 -27.30 -12.86 4.28
CA MET A 471 -27.86 -13.01 5.63
C MET A 471 -27.06 -12.24 6.69
N GLY A 472 -25.73 -12.25 6.56
CA GLY A 472 -24.86 -11.43 7.40
C GLY A 472 -25.08 -9.94 7.21
N GLN A 473 -25.18 -9.45 5.97
CA GLN A 473 -25.45 -8.05 5.69
C GLN A 473 -26.81 -7.60 6.24
N LEU A 474 -27.86 -8.43 6.09
CA LEU A 474 -29.19 -8.14 6.61
C LEU A 474 -29.21 -8.03 8.14
N HIS A 475 -28.55 -8.96 8.84
CA HIS A 475 -28.42 -8.90 10.29
C HIS A 475 -27.71 -7.61 10.75
N ILE A 476 -26.52 -7.36 10.17
CA ILE A 476 -25.63 -6.27 10.59
C ILE A 476 -26.27 -4.89 10.32
N THR A 477 -26.98 -4.77 9.20
CA THR A 477 -27.67 -3.52 8.83
C THR A 477 -29.06 -3.38 9.47
N ARG A 478 -29.54 -4.41 10.18
CA ARG A 478 -30.88 -4.51 10.78
C ARG A 478 -32.00 -4.28 9.75
N ARG A 479 -31.86 -4.89 8.58
CA ARG A 479 -32.78 -4.77 7.45
C ARG A 479 -33.43 -6.11 7.12
N ASN A 480 -34.60 -6.05 6.50
CA ASN A 480 -35.46 -7.22 6.32
C ASN A 480 -35.33 -7.84 4.93
N VAL A 481 -34.87 -7.06 3.93
CA VAL A 481 -34.86 -7.48 2.52
C VAL A 481 -33.53 -7.14 1.85
N CYS A 482 -33.03 -8.04 1.01
CA CYS A 482 -31.90 -7.80 0.12
C CYS A 482 -32.37 -7.93 -1.34
N TYR A 483 -32.10 -6.90 -2.14
CA TYR A 483 -32.14 -6.98 -3.59
C TYR A 483 -30.83 -7.60 -4.07
N PHE A 484 -30.87 -8.90 -4.34
CA PHE A 484 -29.74 -9.61 -4.93
C PHE A 484 -29.79 -9.44 -6.45
N VAL A 485 -28.82 -8.70 -7.00
CA VAL A 485 -28.79 -8.31 -8.40
C VAL A 485 -27.68 -9.04 -9.13
N VAL A 486 -28.02 -9.74 -10.20
CA VAL A 486 -27.02 -10.26 -11.15
C VAL A 486 -27.10 -9.44 -12.43
N TYR A 487 -26.00 -8.77 -12.77
CA TYR A 487 -25.94 -7.84 -13.90
C TYR A 487 -24.93 -8.26 -14.97
N THR A 488 -25.38 -8.23 -16.22
CA THR A 488 -24.53 -8.24 -17.42
C THR A 488 -24.96 -7.09 -18.34
N LYS A 489 -24.14 -6.74 -19.34
CA LYS A 489 -24.52 -5.69 -20.30
C LYS A 489 -25.82 -6.01 -21.05
N LYS A 490 -26.14 -7.30 -21.22
CA LYS A 490 -27.28 -7.78 -21.99
C LYS A 490 -28.54 -7.95 -21.15
N TRP A 491 -28.42 -8.34 -19.88
CA TRP A 491 -29.57 -8.64 -19.02
C TRP A 491 -29.31 -8.34 -17.55
N ILE A 492 -30.40 -8.17 -16.80
CA ILE A 492 -30.40 -7.95 -15.34
C ILE A 492 -31.42 -8.88 -14.69
N SER A 493 -31.06 -9.46 -13.55
CA SER A 493 -31.96 -10.27 -12.73
C SER A 493 -31.91 -9.78 -11.30
N VAL A 494 -33.09 -9.63 -10.68
CA VAL A 494 -33.25 -9.16 -9.30
C VAL A 494 -34.04 -10.21 -8.52
N GLU A 495 -33.44 -10.71 -7.45
CA GLU A 495 -34.09 -11.61 -6.50
C GLU A 495 -34.28 -10.89 -5.16
N HIS A 496 -35.43 -11.09 -4.52
CA HIS A 496 -35.70 -10.58 -3.18
C HIS A 496 -35.40 -11.68 -2.15
N ILE A 497 -34.37 -11.46 -1.34
CA ILE A 497 -33.98 -12.37 -0.25
C ILE A 497 -34.40 -11.73 1.07
N TYR A 498 -35.25 -12.42 1.83
CA TYR A 498 -35.74 -11.96 3.12
C TYR A 498 -34.82 -12.43 4.25
N TYR A 499 -34.74 -11.65 5.32
CA TYR A 499 -33.96 -12.00 6.49
C TYR A 499 -34.52 -13.25 7.17
N ASP A 500 -33.68 -14.27 7.30
CA ASP A 500 -34.01 -15.52 7.96
C ASP A 500 -33.32 -15.58 9.33
N LYS A 501 -34.10 -15.28 10.37
CA LYS A 501 -33.63 -15.26 11.75
C LYS A 501 -33.20 -16.65 12.23
N THR A 502 -33.94 -17.71 11.89
CA THR A 502 -33.61 -19.07 12.35
C THR A 502 -32.33 -19.55 11.68
N PHE A 503 -32.14 -19.27 10.40
CA PHE A 503 -30.89 -19.55 9.70
C PHE A 503 -29.68 -18.84 10.34
N TRP A 504 -29.84 -17.57 10.71
CA TRP A 504 -28.78 -16.81 11.39
C TRP A 504 -28.41 -17.41 12.75
N GLU A 505 -29.40 -17.67 13.60
CA GLU A 505 -29.21 -18.15 14.97
C GLU A 505 -28.67 -19.58 15.03
N GLU A 506 -29.15 -20.47 14.15
CA GLU A 506 -28.77 -21.87 14.16
C GLU A 506 -27.46 -22.15 13.40
N LYS A 507 -27.26 -21.53 12.25
CA LYS A 507 -26.18 -21.91 11.33
C LYS A 507 -25.00 -20.95 11.31
N MET A 508 -25.19 -19.68 11.67
CA MET A 508 -24.17 -18.64 11.47
C MET A 508 -23.57 -18.15 12.79
N VAL A 509 -24.36 -17.51 13.65
CA VAL A 509 -23.85 -16.68 14.76
C VAL A 509 -22.89 -17.43 15.68
N LYS A 510 -23.23 -18.67 16.07
CA LYS A 510 -22.40 -19.50 16.96
C LYS A 510 -21.03 -19.82 16.34
N LYS A 511 -21.01 -20.14 15.04
CA LYS A 511 -19.77 -20.46 14.31
C LYS A 511 -18.90 -19.23 14.07
N LEU A 512 -19.52 -18.10 13.74
CA LEU A 512 -18.82 -16.83 13.53
C LEU A 512 -18.21 -16.32 14.83
N ASN A 513 -18.95 -16.38 15.94
CA ASN A 513 -18.45 -16.03 17.27
C ASN A 513 -17.24 -16.87 17.66
N LEU A 514 -17.40 -18.21 17.64
CA LEU A 514 -16.32 -19.14 17.98
C LEU A 514 -15.07 -18.91 17.12
N PHE A 515 -15.24 -18.72 15.81
CA PHE A 515 -14.10 -18.47 14.92
C PHE A 515 -13.40 -17.14 15.23
N TYR A 516 -14.16 -16.08 15.54
CA TYR A 516 -13.55 -14.80 15.87
C TYR A 516 -12.78 -14.86 17.19
N THR A 517 -13.40 -15.35 18.27
CA THR A 517 -12.80 -15.34 19.62
C THR A 517 -11.61 -16.29 19.74
N GLU A 518 -11.68 -17.46 19.10
CA GLU A 518 -10.68 -18.52 19.26
C GLU A 518 -9.63 -18.57 18.15
N CYS A 519 -9.91 -18.04 16.95
CA CYS A 519 -8.96 -18.11 15.82
C CYS A 519 -8.38 -16.74 15.45
N ILE A 520 -9.22 -15.72 15.31
CA ILE A 520 -8.78 -14.40 14.85
C ILE A 520 -8.21 -13.56 16.01
N LEU A 521 -8.99 -13.42 17.08
CA LEU A 521 -8.67 -12.53 18.20
C LEU A 521 -7.31 -12.83 18.87
N PRO A 522 -6.91 -14.11 19.10
CA PRO A 522 -5.59 -14.40 19.66
C PRO A 522 -4.44 -13.91 18.78
N GLU A 523 -4.60 -13.98 17.45
CA GLU A 523 -3.59 -13.52 16.49
C GLU A 523 -3.57 -11.99 16.32
N ILE A 524 -4.72 -11.32 16.53
CA ILE A 524 -4.79 -9.84 16.57
C ILE A 524 -4.04 -9.31 17.80
N VAL A 525 -4.22 -9.96 18.94
CA VAL A 525 -3.70 -9.52 20.24
C VAL A 525 -2.22 -9.87 20.41
N ASP A 526 -1.81 -11.07 20.00
CA ASP A 526 -0.41 -11.50 19.97
C ASP A 526 -0.08 -12.19 18.64
N PRO A 527 0.40 -11.43 17.63
CA PRO A 527 0.66 -11.95 16.29
C PRO A 527 1.89 -12.87 16.28
N LEU A 528 1.67 -14.18 16.29
CA LEU A 528 2.75 -15.17 16.20
C LEU A 528 3.29 -15.30 14.78
N TYR A 529 2.45 -15.15 13.76
CA TYR A 529 2.89 -15.10 12.38
C TYR A 529 3.92 -13.99 12.15
N GLY A 530 3.76 -12.83 12.80
CA GLY A 530 4.69 -11.70 12.68
C GLY A 530 6.12 -12.03 13.13
N LYS A 531 6.29 -13.03 14.01
CA LYS A 531 7.61 -13.41 14.56
C LYS A 531 8.47 -14.16 13.54
N ARG A 532 7.96 -15.22 12.91
CA ARG A 532 8.73 -16.05 11.94
C ARG A 532 8.18 -16.10 10.52
N LEU A 533 7.01 -15.51 10.26
CA LEU A 533 6.23 -15.61 9.01
C LEU A 533 5.84 -17.01 8.56
N LEU A 534 5.79 -17.95 9.50
CA LEU A 534 5.34 -19.30 9.18
C LEU A 534 3.86 -19.40 9.50
N ILE A 535 3.06 -19.86 8.54
CA ILE A 535 1.63 -20.10 8.73
C ILE A 535 1.40 -21.14 9.86
N SER A 536 2.37 -22.03 10.08
CA SER A 536 2.35 -23.02 11.17
C SER A 536 2.25 -22.41 12.57
N ASP A 537 2.69 -21.16 12.74
CA ASP A 537 2.85 -20.52 14.05
C ASP A 537 1.58 -19.87 14.55
N ILE A 538 0.63 -19.62 13.65
CA ILE A 538 -0.69 -19.11 14.00
C ILE A 538 -1.33 -20.09 14.99
N ARG A 539 -1.88 -19.56 16.08
CA ARG A 539 -2.52 -20.37 17.11
C ARG A 539 -3.68 -21.15 16.52
N GLU A 540 -3.71 -22.44 16.85
CA GLU A 540 -4.83 -23.31 16.54
C GLU A 540 -5.62 -23.56 17.82
N PRO A 541 -6.95 -23.34 17.80
CA PRO A 541 -7.75 -23.45 18.99
C PRO A 541 -7.88 -24.90 19.45
N THR A 542 -8.09 -25.08 20.75
CA THR A 542 -8.16 -26.39 21.42
C THR A 542 -9.19 -27.31 20.77
N TYR A 543 -10.38 -26.80 20.45
CA TYR A 543 -11.45 -27.60 19.82
C TYR A 543 -11.11 -28.14 18.42
N ILE A 544 -10.17 -27.51 17.70
CA ILE A 544 -9.69 -28.03 16.41
C ILE A 544 -8.59 -29.06 16.65
N LYS A 545 -7.65 -28.79 17.57
CA LYS A 545 -6.59 -29.74 17.94
C LYS A 545 -7.15 -31.08 18.42
N GLU A 546 -8.18 -31.05 19.28
CA GLU A 546 -8.86 -32.25 19.78
C GLU A 546 -9.55 -33.07 18.69
N LYS A 547 -9.99 -32.43 17.60
CA LYS A 547 -10.68 -33.10 16.47
C LYS A 547 -9.75 -33.50 15.33
N ILE A 548 -8.52 -33.01 15.33
CA ILE A 548 -7.46 -33.48 14.41
C ILE A 548 -6.77 -34.71 15.01
N ASN A 549 -6.68 -34.79 16.33
CA ASN A 549 -6.08 -35.89 17.07
C ASN A 549 -7.04 -37.09 17.30
N LYS A 550 -8.32 -36.93 16.95
CA LYS A 550 -9.35 -38.00 16.89
C LYS A 550 -9.59 -38.36 15.43
#